data_AF-A0A259S8U5-F1
#
_entry.id   AF-A0A259S8U5-F1
#
_cell.length_a   1.000
_cell.length_b   1.000
_cell.length_c   1.000
_cell.angle_alpha   90.00
_cell.angle_beta   90.00
_cell.angle_gamma   90.00
#
_symmetry.space_group_name_H-M   'P 1'
#
loop_
_entity.id
_entity.type
_entity.pdbx_description
1 polymer ?
#
loop_
_entity_poly.entity_id
_entity_poly.type
_entity_poly.pdbx_seq_one_letter_code
_entity_poly.pdbx_strand_id
1 'polypeptide(L)' 'MIQARWEHVDLVNREWLIPAENAKNKKNHTVFLSDFALKQFKELRAISHWRAPRKTPSIPHTIR' A
#
# COMPACT_ATOMS: atom_id res chain seq x y z
N MET A 1 4.89 5.40 17.25
CA MET A 1 5.71 4.69 16.25
C MET A 1 4.96 4.73 14.93
N ILE A 2 5.62 5.06 13.80
CA ILE A 2 4.97 5.07 12.48
C ILE A 2 4.92 3.63 11.98
N GLN A 3 3.72 3.07 11.76
CA GLN A 3 3.52 1.68 11.32
C GLN A 3 3.26 1.63 9.81
N ALA A 4 4.33 1.77 9.01
CA ALA A 4 4.23 1.59 7.56
C ALA A 4 3.90 0.13 7.22
N ARG A 5 2.86 -0.09 6.41
CA ARG A 5 2.41 -1.42 5.98
C ARG A 5 2.30 -1.47 4.46
N TRP A 6 2.69 -2.61 3.88
CA TRP A 6 2.59 -2.85 2.44
C TRP A 6 1.16 -2.80 1.91
N GLU A 7 0.17 -3.05 2.76
CA GLU A 7 -1.26 -2.95 2.42
C GLU A 7 -1.68 -1.52 2.05
N HIS A 8 -0.92 -0.50 2.48
CA HIS A 8 -1.19 0.90 2.13
C HIS A 8 -0.36 1.39 0.95
N VAL A 9 0.48 0.55 0.35
CA VAL A 9 1.33 0.90 -0.80
C VAL A 9 0.77 0.28 -2.07
N ASP A 10 0.25 1.12 -2.96
CA ASP A 10 -0.21 0.75 -4.29
C ASP A 10 0.88 1.03 -5.33
N LEU A 11 1.61 0.00 -5.73
CA LEU A 11 2.66 0.10 -6.75
C LEU A 11 2.11 0.23 -8.18
N VAL A 12 0.82 -0.04 -8.40
CA VAL A 12 0.18 0.12 -9.72
C VAL A 12 -0.21 1.57 -9.91
N ASN A 13 -0.93 2.14 -8.94
CA ASN A 13 -1.33 3.55 -8.94
C ASN A 13 -0.20 4.49 -8.53
N ARG A 14 0.93 3.95 -8.04
CA ARG A 14 2.10 4.70 -7.56
C ARG A 14 1.76 5.59 -6.37
N GLU A 15 1.02 5.05 -5.43
CA GLU A 15 0.55 5.77 -4.25
C GLU A 15 0.94 5.04 -2.98
N TRP A 16 1.33 5.79 -1.96
CA TRP A 16 1.46 5.29 -0.60
C TRP A 16 0.55 6.09 0.32
N LEU A 17 -0.48 5.42 0.84
CA LEU A 17 -1.38 5.98 1.83
C LEU A 17 -0.76 5.87 3.23
N ILE A 18 -0.72 6.98 3.94
CA ILE A 18 -0.39 7.04 5.35
C ILE A 18 -1.69 7.32 6.10
N PRO A 19 -2.24 6.34 6.82
CA PRO A 19 -3.46 6.53 7.60
C PRO A 19 -3.29 7.64 8.64
N ALA A 20 -4.37 8.34 8.96
CA ALA A 20 -4.43 9.37 10.00
C ALA A 20 -3.82 8.91 11.33
N GLU A 21 -4.05 7.66 11.72
CA GLU A 21 -3.51 7.05 12.95
C GLU A 21 -1.97 7.03 12.97
N ASN A 22 -1.35 6.97 11.79
CA ASN A 22 0.10 6.96 11.60
C ASN A 22 0.66 8.32 11.19
N ALA A 23 -0.21 9.30 10.92
CA ALA A 23 0.17 10.64 10.52
C ALA A 23 0.23 11.56 11.74
N LYS A 24 1.31 12.36 11.85
CA LYS A 24 1.51 13.33 12.95
C LYS A 24 0.34 14.31 13.12
N ASN A 25 -0.36 14.62 12.02
CA ASN A 25 -1.48 15.56 11.99
C ASN A 25 -2.87 14.89 12.06
N LYS A 26 -2.97 13.58 12.33
CA LYS A 26 -4.24 12.82 12.36
C LYS A 26 -5.07 12.96 11.07
N LYS A 27 -4.41 13.18 9.93
CA LYS A 27 -5.05 13.26 8.61
C LYS A 27 -4.42 12.23 7.69
N ASN A 28 -5.23 11.61 6.86
CA ASN A 28 -4.73 10.74 5.81
C ASN A 28 -3.83 11.55 4.87
N HIS A 29 -2.70 10.96 4.47
CA HIS A 29 -1.81 11.57 3.52
C HIS A 29 -1.46 10.56 2.42
N THR A 30 -1.67 10.96 1.17
CA THR A 30 -1.29 10.15 0.02
C THR A 30 0.01 10.71 -0.55
N VAL A 31 1.04 9.86 -0.57
CA VAL A 31 2.35 10.17 -1.16
C VAL A 31 2.41 9.55 -2.55
N PHE A 32 2.59 10.37 -3.58
CA PHE A 32 2.80 9.89 -4.94
C PHE A 32 4.26 9.45 -5.14
N LEU A 33 4.44 8.29 -5.76
CA LEU A 33 5.74 7.68 -5.99
C LEU A 33 6.27 8.09 -7.36
N SER A 34 7.43 8.75 -7.37
CA SER A 34 8.21 8.96 -8.58
C SER A 34 8.73 7.62 -9.14
N ASP A 35 9.24 7.61 -10.37
CA ASP A 35 9.83 6.40 -10.95
C ASP A 35 10.99 5.84 -10.12
N PHE A 36 11.80 6.73 -9.53
CA PHE A 36 12.86 6.33 -8.60
C PHE A 36 12.28 5.65 -7.35
N ALA A 37 11.32 6.30 -6.67
CA ALA A 37 10.71 5.74 -5.48
C ALA A 37 10.03 4.39 -5.78
N LEU A 38 9.28 4.30 -6.87
CA LEU A 38 8.63 3.07 -7.32
C LEU A 38 9.63 1.93 -7.52
N LYS A 39 10.79 2.20 -8.13
CA LYS A 39 11.85 1.20 -8.28
C LYS A 39 12.35 0.71 -6.92
N GLN A 40 12.69 1.63 -6.02
CA GLN A 40 13.18 1.27 -4.68
C GLN A 40 12.13 0.46 -3.90
N PHE A 41 10.85 0.81 -3.98
CA PHE A 41 9.77 0.05 -3.33
C PHE A 41 9.63 -1.36 -3.90
N LYS A 42 9.82 -1.56 -5.21
CA LYS A 42 9.81 -2.89 -5.83
C LYS A 42 10.98 -3.75 -5.37
N GLU A 43 12.19 -3.18 -5.34
CA GLU A 43 13.39 -3.88 -4.83
C GLU A 43 13.23 -4.23 -3.35
N LEU A 44 12.77 -3.28 -2.54
CA LEU A 44 12.51 -3.49 -1.12
C LEU A 44 11.47 -4.59 -0.89
N ARG A 45 10.42 -4.65 -1.71
CA ARG A 45 9.39 -5.69 -1.61
C ARG A 45 9.95 -7.07 -1.94
N ALA A 46 10.86 -7.17 -2.92
CA ALA A 46 11.47 -8.42 -3.33
C ALA A 46 12.39 -9.01 -2.25
N ILE A 47 13.11 -8.16 -1.50
CA ILE A 47 13.98 -8.59 -0.40
C ILE A 47 13.23 -8.72 0.94
N SER A 48 12.08 -8.06 1.08
CA SER A 48 11.23 -8.26 2.25
C SER A 48 10.62 -9.66 2.22
N HIS A 49 10.54 -10.34 3.36
CA HIS A 49 9.75 -11.58 3.51
C HIS A 49 8.23 -11.33 3.46
N TRP A 50 7.79 -10.33 2.69
CA TRP A 50 6.40 -9.96 2.55
C TRP A 50 5.64 -11.03 1.75
N ARG A 51 4.84 -11.82 2.46
CA ARG A 51 3.82 -12.68 1.84
C ARG A 51 2.60 -11.83 1.56
N ALA A 52 2.24 -11.71 0.28
CA ALA A 52 1.03 -11.00 -0.10
C ALA A 52 -0.19 -11.60 0.64
N PRO A 53 -1.09 -10.78 1.20
CA PRO A 53 -2.35 -11.28 1.73
C PRO A 53 -3.13 -11.95 0.60
N ARG A 54 -3.79 -13.07 0.89
CA ARG A 54 -4.71 -13.70 -0.06
C ARG A 54 -5.83 -12.71 -0.35
N LYS A 55 -5.81 -12.07 -1.52
CA LYS A 55 -6.99 -11.37 -2.02
C LYS A 55 -8.01 -12.45 -2.34
N THR A 56 -9.00 -12.65 -1.47
CA THR A 56 -10.18 -13.41 -1.83
C THR A 56 -10.86 -12.64 -2.97
N PRO A 57 -11.06 -13.23 -4.15
CA PRO A 57 -11.81 -12.55 -5.20
C PRO A 57 -13.20 -12.25 -4.63
N SER A 58 -13.57 -10.97 -4.62
CA SER A 58 -14.92 -10.54 -4.31
C SER A 58 -15.81 -11.12 -5.41
N ILE A 59 -16.44 -12.27 -5.14
CA ILE A 59 -17.47 -12.82 -6.01
C ILE A 59 -18.58 -11.76 -6.01
N PRO A 60 -18.88 -11.11 -7.15
CA PRO A 60 -20.03 -10.23 -7.18
C PRO A 60 -21.24 -11.10 -6.86
N HIS A 61 -21.96 -10.75 -5.79
CA HIS A 61 -23.30 -11.29 -5.56
C HIS A 61 -24.17 -10.78 -6.70
N THR A 62 -24.18 -11.50 -7.83
CA THR A 62 -25.28 -11.43 -8.78
C THR A 62 -26.49 -12.00 -8.04
N ILE A 63 -27.33 -11.09 -7.55
CA ILE A 63 -28.72 -11.40 -7.23
C ILE A 63 -29.38 -11.61 -8.59
N ARG A 64 -29.78 -12.85 -8.87
CA ARG A 64 -30.71 -13.20 -9.94
C ARG A 64 -32.06 -13.50 -9.31
#